data_AF-A0A258AHE1-F1
#
_entry.id   AF-A0A258AHE1-F1
#
_cell.length_a   1.000
_cell.length_b   1.000
_cell.length_c   1.000
_cell.angle_alpha   90.00
_cell.angle_beta   90.00
_cell.angle_gamma   90.00
#
_symmetry.space_group_name_H-M   'P 1'
#
loop_
_entity.id
_entity.type
_entity.pdbx_description
1 polymer ?
#
loop_
_entity_poly.entity_id
_entity_poly.type
_entity_poly.pdbx_seq_one_letter_code
_entity_poly.pdbx_strand_id
1 'polypeptide(L)'
;MYTHTRGDVPTMMFEWEKSIPFVKELVVPYWSLDFFFCGAFFLCGSKTELNLLTKRLIAVTILSGVFFLLFPLKLGLPRPEPSGWTAPFFHALYFNDLPYNLAPSLHISLRSIVWVFYGAHLTGRVRTAVKVWFILIGLSTLLVWQHHLIDVAGGFIMGWAVAALIPDPRQLGTRNPSKKYAVRYGLGAVVCGALGFAWIGFVWPAVACGIVALAYATGLSRLLGKENGTLSPSAEWCLLPILLVRGWVQKKWLKRKPGWCEVTPGVCFGRRVTDKEAVAMVTAAGPGDLAVLDLTAETNAPTAFREKAFYRNLPLLDLVPLKPEQIEAALGFIREQRALGRRVFVHCQLGLQRSALIAAHWVVESGETVDVELAVKRVRELEPDVVI
;
A
#
# COMPACT_ATOMS: atom_id res chain seq x y z
N MET A 1 36.03 0.71 14.89
CA MET A 1 36.54 -0.40 14.07
C MET A 1 35.78 -0.36 12.75
N TYR A 2 36.44 0.05 11.67
CA TYR A 2 35.76 0.20 10.38
C TYR A 2 35.49 -1.18 9.78
N THR A 3 34.32 -1.38 9.17
CA THR A 3 33.94 -2.65 8.53
C THR A 3 34.89 -3.05 7.40
N HIS A 4 35.58 -2.11 6.75
CA HIS A 4 36.55 -2.39 5.68
C HIS A 4 37.84 -3.10 6.15
N THR A 5 38.15 -3.09 7.46
CA THR A 5 39.35 -3.77 8.00
C THR A 5 39.05 -5.17 8.54
N ARG A 6 37.79 -5.65 8.42
CA ARG A 6 37.40 -6.99 8.85
C ARG A 6 37.72 -8.00 7.74
N GLY A 7 38.56 -8.98 8.03
CA GLY A 7 38.94 -10.03 7.07
C GLY A 7 37.83 -11.06 6.81
N ASP A 8 36.79 -11.06 7.65
CA ASP A 8 35.72 -12.06 7.73
C ASP A 8 34.36 -11.56 7.23
N VAL A 9 34.30 -10.65 6.24
CA VAL A 9 33.01 -10.16 5.70
C VAL A 9 32.38 -11.25 4.80
N PRO A 10 31.23 -11.83 5.18
CA PRO A 10 30.58 -12.87 4.41
C PRO A 10 29.92 -12.33 3.14
N THR A 11 29.71 -13.23 2.18
CA THR A 11 28.90 -13.00 0.98
C THR A 11 27.64 -13.85 1.10
N MET A 12 26.48 -13.24 0.93
CA MET A 12 25.20 -13.95 0.89
C MET A 12 24.52 -13.68 -0.44
N MET A 13 24.68 -14.62 -1.37
CA MET A 13 24.06 -14.59 -2.69
C MET A 13 23.51 -15.95 -3.04
N PHE A 14 22.46 -15.99 -3.85
CA PHE A 14 21.98 -17.24 -4.42
C PHE A 14 22.79 -17.60 -5.67
N GLU A 15 23.04 -18.89 -5.88
CA GLU A 15 23.84 -19.37 -7.02
C GLU A 15 23.27 -18.97 -8.39
N TRP A 16 21.94 -18.89 -8.52
CA TRP A 16 21.29 -18.48 -9.76
C TRP A 16 21.55 -16.99 -10.12
N GLU A 17 21.95 -16.15 -9.16
CA GLU A 17 22.23 -14.73 -9.42
C GLU A 17 23.42 -14.54 -10.38
N LYS A 18 24.32 -15.53 -10.48
CA LYS A 18 25.42 -15.54 -11.47
C LYS A 18 24.92 -15.56 -12.92
N SER A 19 23.68 -15.96 -13.15
CA SER A 19 23.04 -15.99 -14.47
C SER A 19 22.32 -14.69 -14.81
N ILE A 20 22.26 -13.71 -13.90
CA ILE A 20 21.63 -12.41 -14.17
C ILE A 20 22.48 -11.65 -15.19
N PRO A 21 21.91 -11.23 -16.33
CA PRO A 21 22.66 -10.50 -17.35
C PRO A 21 23.07 -9.13 -16.83
N PHE A 22 24.29 -8.71 -17.16
CA PHE A 22 24.74 -7.34 -16.92
C PHE A 22 24.17 -6.41 -18.00
N VAL A 23 23.45 -5.37 -17.58
CA VAL A 23 22.85 -4.37 -18.48
C VAL A 23 23.31 -2.97 -18.08
N LYS A 24 24.40 -2.51 -18.69
CA LYS A 24 25.09 -1.26 -18.34
C LYS A 24 24.21 -0.01 -18.46
N GLU A 25 23.27 0.02 -19.40
CA GLU A 25 22.37 1.15 -19.63
C GLU A 25 21.43 1.42 -18.45
N LEU A 26 21.20 0.41 -17.59
CA LEU A 26 20.38 0.55 -16.39
C LEU A 26 21.07 1.35 -15.27
N VAL A 27 22.32 1.78 -15.48
CA VAL A 27 22.99 2.78 -14.62
C VAL A 27 22.23 4.11 -14.59
N VAL A 28 21.45 4.43 -15.63
CA VAL A 28 20.62 5.65 -15.69
C VAL A 28 19.45 5.57 -14.70
N PRO A 29 18.57 4.54 -14.75
CA PRO A 29 17.59 4.30 -13.69
C PRO A 29 18.22 4.24 -12.30
N TYR A 30 19.38 3.60 -12.13
CA TYR A 30 20.09 3.58 -10.84
C TYR A 30 20.33 5.00 -10.32
N TRP A 31 21.04 5.85 -11.07
CA TRP A 31 21.31 7.24 -10.66
C TRP A 31 20.06 8.11 -10.56
N SER A 32 19.00 7.77 -11.28
CA SER A 32 17.77 8.57 -11.28
C SER A 32 17.13 8.71 -9.90
N LEU A 33 17.43 7.81 -8.95
CA LEU A 33 16.95 7.92 -7.58
C LEU A 33 17.32 9.26 -6.94
N ASP A 34 18.52 9.77 -7.18
CA ASP A 34 18.99 11.02 -6.55
C ASP A 34 18.17 12.21 -7.04
N PHE A 35 17.76 12.20 -8.31
CA PHE A 35 16.85 13.21 -8.86
C PHE A 35 15.46 13.12 -8.24
N PHE A 36 14.90 11.91 -8.06
CA PHE A 36 13.63 11.74 -7.35
C PHE A 36 13.74 12.13 -5.87
N PHE A 37 14.86 11.83 -5.22
CA PHE A 37 15.11 12.20 -3.84
C PHE A 37 15.09 13.72 -3.68
N CYS A 38 15.85 14.45 -4.50
CA CYS A 38 15.83 15.92 -4.51
C CYS A 38 14.45 16.47 -4.88
N GLY A 39 13.82 15.89 -5.91
CA GLY A 39 12.48 16.26 -6.38
C GLY A 39 11.41 16.15 -5.29
N ALA A 40 11.50 15.16 -4.40
CA ALA A 40 10.52 14.94 -3.34
C ALA A 40 10.35 16.16 -2.42
N PHE A 41 11.42 16.90 -2.15
CA PHE A 41 11.38 18.10 -1.33
C PHE A 41 10.60 19.26 -1.98
N PHE A 42 10.63 19.36 -3.31
CA PHE A 42 9.87 20.37 -4.05
C PHE A 42 8.38 20.03 -4.20
N LEU A 43 8.03 18.74 -4.07
CA LEU A 43 6.64 18.29 -4.10
C LEU A 43 5.92 18.40 -2.75
N CYS A 44 6.64 18.60 -1.64
CA CYS A 44 6.05 18.73 -0.31
C CYS A 44 5.14 19.97 -0.24
N GLY A 45 3.84 19.77 -0.02
CA GLY A 45 2.86 20.86 0.03
C GLY A 45 2.69 21.48 1.43
N SER A 46 3.28 20.88 2.46
CA SER A 46 3.13 21.34 3.85
C SER A 46 4.34 21.03 4.73
N LYS A 47 4.49 21.79 5.82
CA LYS A 47 5.53 21.54 6.84
C LYS A 47 5.40 20.17 7.50
N THR A 48 4.17 19.69 7.71
CA THR A 48 3.90 18.36 8.29
C THR A 48 4.43 17.25 7.40
N GLU A 49 4.20 17.38 6.10
CA GLU A 49 4.63 16.41 5.08
C GLU A 49 6.14 16.41 4.91
N LEU A 50 6.76 17.59 4.81
CA LEU A 50 8.21 17.73 4.78
C LEU A 50 8.85 17.09 6.02
N ASN A 51 8.34 17.41 7.21
CA ASN A 51 8.83 16.82 8.46
C ASN A 51 8.67 15.29 8.48
N LEU A 52 7.57 14.75 7.96
CA LEU A 52 7.34 13.32 7.90
C LEU A 52 8.35 12.64 6.95
N LEU A 53 8.52 13.20 5.75
CA LEU A 53 9.49 12.69 4.76
C LEU A 53 10.90 12.72 5.35
N THR A 54 11.34 13.86 5.89
CA THR A 54 12.67 14.00 6.52
C THR A 54 12.86 12.99 7.66
N LYS A 55 11.88 12.83 8.57
CA LYS A 55 11.97 11.83 9.65
C LYS A 55 12.14 10.41 9.11
N ARG A 56 11.38 10.03 8.08
CA ARG A 56 11.48 8.72 7.45
C ARG A 56 12.83 8.51 6.76
N LEU A 57 13.35 9.52 6.05
CA LEU A 57 14.66 9.46 5.39
C LEU A 57 15.83 9.36 6.39
N ILE A 58 15.78 10.12 7.49
CA ILE A 58 16.77 10.04 8.57
C ILE A 58 16.71 8.66 9.23
N ALA A 59 15.52 8.20 9.61
CA ALA A 59 15.33 6.92 10.28
C ALA A 59 15.80 5.75 9.41
N VAL A 60 15.46 5.73 8.11
CA VAL A 60 15.86 4.64 7.22
C VAL A 60 17.37 4.61 7.00
N THR A 61 18.02 5.78 6.95
CA THR A 61 19.48 5.88 6.85
C THR A 61 20.18 5.37 8.11
N ILE A 62 19.74 5.83 9.29
CA ILE A 62 20.31 5.40 10.58
C ILE A 62 20.12 3.89 10.77
N LEU A 63 18.90 3.38 10.58
CA LEU A 63 18.60 1.97 10.80
C LEU A 63 19.31 1.06 9.80
N SER A 64 19.40 1.47 8.52
CA SER A 64 20.20 0.73 7.53
C SER A 64 21.68 0.73 7.91
N GLY A 65 22.23 1.87 8.33
CA GLY A 65 23.62 1.97 8.78
C GLY A 65 23.92 1.13 10.02
N VAL A 66 23.04 1.12 11.02
CA VAL A 66 23.17 0.27 12.22
C VAL A 66 23.11 -1.21 11.83
N PHE A 67 22.17 -1.61 10.98
CA PHE A 67 22.08 -3.00 10.53
C PHE A 67 23.35 -3.43 9.79
N PHE A 68 23.84 -2.57 8.88
CA PHE A 68 25.07 -2.80 8.14
C PHE A 68 26.29 -3.00 9.07
N LEU A 69 26.39 -2.20 10.14
CA LEU A 69 27.48 -2.36 11.11
C LEU A 69 27.40 -3.67 11.91
N LEU A 70 26.19 -4.18 12.15
CA LEU A 70 25.97 -5.44 12.86
C LEU A 70 26.14 -6.66 11.95
N PHE A 71 25.73 -6.57 10.68
CA PHE A 71 25.71 -7.66 9.71
C PHE A 71 26.30 -7.21 8.36
N PRO A 72 27.61 -6.90 8.29
CA PRO A 72 28.22 -6.43 7.07
C PRO A 72 28.25 -7.54 6.02
N LEU A 73 27.80 -7.25 4.80
CA LEU A 73 27.94 -8.14 3.64
C LEU A 73 28.82 -7.48 2.57
N LYS A 74 29.39 -8.32 1.68
CA LYS A 74 30.13 -7.87 0.50
C LYS A 74 29.65 -8.54 -0.78
N LEU A 75 29.87 -7.85 -1.90
CA LEU A 75 29.49 -8.29 -3.24
C LEU A 75 30.25 -9.56 -3.63
N GLY A 76 29.52 -10.57 -4.07
CA GLY A 76 30.05 -11.84 -4.54
C GLY A 76 30.32 -11.89 -6.04
N LEU A 77 29.78 -10.92 -6.81
CA LEU A 77 30.02 -10.80 -8.25
C LEU A 77 31.21 -9.88 -8.53
N PRO A 78 32.00 -10.15 -9.58
CA PRO A 78 33.07 -9.24 -9.99
C PRO A 78 32.46 -7.94 -10.53
N ARG A 79 33.05 -6.80 -10.15
CA ARG A 79 32.64 -5.51 -10.72
C ARG A 79 33.05 -5.46 -12.19
N PRO A 80 32.11 -5.21 -13.12
CA PRO A 80 32.45 -5.12 -14.54
C PRO A 80 33.24 -3.85 -14.81
N GLU A 81 34.21 -3.94 -15.73
CA GLU A 81 34.98 -2.78 -16.17
C GLU A 81 34.10 -1.79 -16.93
N PRO A 82 34.01 -0.52 -16.49
CA PRO A 82 33.20 0.49 -17.15
C PRO A 82 33.66 0.74 -18.59
N SER A 83 32.73 0.77 -19.54
CA SER A 83 33.05 1.04 -20.95
C SER A 83 31.97 1.86 -21.66
N GLY A 84 32.34 2.53 -22.75
CA GLY A 84 31.45 3.34 -23.58
C GLY A 84 30.88 4.57 -22.85
N TRP A 85 29.71 5.04 -23.28
CA TRP A 85 29.08 6.26 -22.75
C TRP A 85 28.64 6.13 -21.27
N THR A 86 28.44 4.90 -20.79
CA THR A 86 28.09 4.62 -19.39
C THR A 86 29.28 4.72 -18.45
N ALA A 87 30.51 4.75 -18.95
CA ALA A 87 31.72 4.68 -18.13
C ALA A 87 31.82 5.76 -17.04
N PRO A 88 31.56 7.06 -17.33
CA PRO A 88 31.61 8.11 -16.30
C PRO A 88 30.65 7.86 -15.14
N PHE A 89 29.45 7.34 -15.42
CA PHE A 89 28.44 7.03 -14.42
C PHE A 89 28.88 5.87 -13.51
N PHE A 90 29.52 4.85 -14.08
CA PHE A 90 30.05 3.72 -13.31
C PHE A 90 31.30 4.09 -12.52
N HIS A 91 32.19 4.94 -13.04
CA HIS A 91 33.34 5.43 -12.27
C HIS A 91 32.88 6.24 -11.05
N ALA A 92 31.91 7.15 -11.23
CA ALA A 92 31.30 7.88 -10.13
C ALA A 92 30.60 6.93 -9.14
N LEU A 93 29.91 5.91 -9.66
CA LEU A 93 29.23 4.91 -8.84
C LEU A 93 30.20 4.10 -8.00
N TYR A 94 31.30 3.62 -8.58
CA TYR A 94 32.29 2.81 -7.88
C TYR A 94 33.07 3.61 -6.83
N PHE A 95 33.18 4.93 -7.02
CA PHE A 95 33.75 5.84 -6.04
C PHE A 95 32.81 6.06 -4.84
N ASN A 96 31.51 6.21 -5.08
CA ASN A 96 30.52 6.51 -4.05
C ASN A 96 29.97 5.27 -3.33
N ASP A 97 29.83 4.16 -4.05
CA ASP A 97 29.31 2.90 -3.55
C ASP A 97 30.39 1.81 -3.61
N LEU A 98 30.80 1.34 -2.44
CA LEU A 98 31.92 0.42 -2.26
C LEU A 98 31.39 -1.01 -2.17
N PRO A 99 32.15 -2.03 -2.59
CA PRO A 99 31.64 -3.40 -2.77
C PRO A 99 31.31 -4.11 -1.45
N TYR A 100 31.50 -3.43 -0.33
CA TYR A 100 31.23 -3.90 1.02
C TYR A 100 30.10 -3.14 1.70
N ASN A 101 29.30 -2.34 0.99
CA ASN A 101 28.11 -1.65 1.52
C ASN A 101 26.83 -2.46 1.31
N LEU A 102 26.85 -3.77 1.61
CA LEU A 102 25.71 -4.65 1.37
C LEU A 102 24.92 -4.98 2.64
N ALA A 103 23.63 -5.22 2.44
CA ALA A 103 22.54 -5.48 3.39
C ALA A 103 22.35 -4.51 4.58
N PRO A 104 21.14 -3.89 4.70
CA PRO A 104 20.16 -3.68 3.64
C PRO A 104 20.69 -2.66 2.63
N SER A 105 20.28 -2.76 1.35
CA SER A 105 20.62 -1.71 0.38
C SER A 105 20.00 -0.38 0.80
N LEU A 106 20.85 0.61 1.16
CA LEU A 106 20.39 1.96 1.48
C LEU A 106 19.72 2.62 0.27
N HIS A 107 20.23 2.37 -0.94
CA HIS A 107 19.62 2.82 -2.18
C HIS A 107 18.17 2.35 -2.30
N ILE A 108 17.91 1.05 -2.07
CA ILE A 108 16.56 0.49 -2.12
C ILE A 108 15.69 0.96 -0.95
N SER A 109 16.26 1.11 0.24
CA SER A 109 15.59 1.70 1.41
C SER A 109 15.07 3.12 1.12
N LEU A 110 15.94 4.01 0.64
CA LEU A 110 15.60 5.38 0.27
C LEU A 110 14.58 5.41 -0.87
N ARG A 111 14.85 4.63 -1.94
CA ARG A 111 13.92 4.43 -3.05
C ARG A 111 12.54 4.05 -2.57
N SER A 112 12.42 3.17 -1.57
CA SER A 112 11.13 2.71 -1.05
C SER A 112 10.37 3.82 -0.32
N ILE A 113 11.06 4.66 0.48
CA ILE A 113 10.44 5.82 1.13
C ILE A 113 10.00 6.87 0.10
N VAL A 114 10.88 7.21 -0.84
CA VAL A 114 10.60 8.18 -1.89
C VAL A 114 9.46 7.69 -2.78
N TRP A 115 9.40 6.39 -3.10
CA TRP A 115 8.30 5.82 -3.88
C TRP A 115 6.94 5.97 -3.20
N VAL A 116 6.87 5.72 -1.89
CA VAL A 116 5.65 5.93 -1.09
C VAL A 116 5.22 7.38 -1.18
N PHE A 117 6.15 8.32 -1.02
CA PHE A 117 5.89 9.75 -1.11
C PHE A 117 5.32 10.16 -2.48
N TYR A 118 5.98 9.80 -3.59
CA TYR A 118 5.46 10.09 -4.94
C TYR A 118 4.12 9.41 -5.21
N GLY A 119 3.92 8.19 -4.71
CA GLY A 119 2.67 7.46 -4.85
C GLY A 119 1.46 8.17 -4.21
N ALA A 120 1.69 8.93 -3.14
CA ALA A 120 0.65 9.73 -2.48
C ALA A 120 0.30 11.02 -3.23
N HIS A 121 1.24 11.58 -4.00
CA HIS A 121 1.09 12.86 -4.71
C HIS A 121 0.62 12.70 -6.15
N LEU A 122 0.93 11.57 -6.79
CA LEU A 122 0.65 11.34 -8.19
C LEU A 122 -0.64 10.53 -8.38
N THR A 123 -1.38 10.85 -9.44
CA THR A 123 -2.56 10.09 -9.87
C THR A 123 -2.48 9.70 -11.35
N GLY A 124 -3.46 8.93 -11.82
CA GLY A 124 -3.62 8.56 -13.22
C GLY A 124 -2.38 7.92 -13.88
N ARG A 125 -2.13 8.31 -15.14
CA ARG A 125 -1.04 7.77 -15.97
C ARG A 125 0.35 8.14 -15.46
N VAL A 126 0.50 9.34 -14.88
CA VAL A 126 1.78 9.81 -14.34
C VAL A 126 2.21 8.95 -13.15
N ARG A 127 1.29 8.63 -12.24
CA ARG A 127 1.56 7.69 -11.14
C ARG A 127 2.02 6.33 -11.68
N THR A 128 1.38 5.82 -12.72
CA THR A 128 1.75 4.53 -13.33
C THR A 128 3.15 4.59 -13.96
N ALA A 129 3.47 5.66 -14.69
CA ALA A 129 4.81 5.83 -15.27
C ALA A 129 5.89 5.89 -14.18
N VAL A 130 5.68 6.70 -13.14
CA VAL A 130 6.59 6.78 -11.99
C VAL A 130 6.68 5.44 -11.26
N LYS A 131 5.57 4.72 -11.08
CA LYS A 131 5.57 3.36 -10.51
C LYS A 131 6.47 2.40 -11.30
N VAL A 132 6.32 2.37 -12.63
CA VAL A 132 7.17 1.54 -13.50
C VAL A 132 8.64 1.97 -13.39
N TRP A 133 8.91 3.27 -13.37
CA TRP A 133 10.26 3.79 -13.22
C TRP A 133 10.90 3.39 -11.89
N PHE A 134 10.20 3.55 -10.77
CA PHE A 134 10.68 3.09 -9.47
C PHE A 134 10.96 1.59 -9.45
N ILE A 135 10.15 0.76 -10.13
CA ILE A 135 10.43 -0.69 -10.28
C ILE A 135 11.75 -0.88 -11.03
N LEU A 136 11.98 -0.11 -12.09
CA LEU A 136 13.22 -0.15 -12.86
C LEU A 136 14.45 0.28 -12.03
N ILE A 137 14.33 1.30 -11.16
CA ILE A 137 15.38 1.66 -10.19
C ILE A 137 15.70 0.47 -9.26
N GLY A 138 14.68 -0.27 -8.83
CA GLY A 138 14.90 -1.46 -8.00
C GLY A 138 15.64 -2.57 -8.75
N LEU A 139 15.17 -2.90 -9.96
CA LEU A 139 15.76 -3.93 -10.80
C LEU A 139 17.16 -3.57 -11.30
N SER A 140 17.43 -2.28 -11.53
CA SER A 140 18.74 -1.84 -12.02
C SER A 140 19.84 -2.23 -11.05
N THR A 141 19.60 -2.16 -9.73
CA THR A 141 20.61 -2.54 -8.73
C THR A 141 21.15 -3.97 -8.90
N LEU A 142 20.28 -4.90 -9.31
CA LEU A 142 20.65 -6.28 -9.62
C LEU A 142 21.35 -6.37 -10.98
N LEU A 143 20.80 -5.71 -12.01
CA LEU A 143 21.27 -5.81 -13.40
C LEU A 143 22.55 -5.01 -13.68
N VAL A 144 22.90 -4.05 -12.82
CA VAL A 144 24.20 -3.37 -12.82
C VAL A 144 25.20 -4.00 -11.85
N TRP A 145 24.87 -5.19 -11.33
CA TRP A 145 25.67 -5.97 -10.38
C TRP A 145 26.19 -5.15 -9.18
N GLN A 146 25.34 -4.30 -8.61
CA GLN A 146 25.68 -3.56 -7.38
C GLN A 146 25.15 -4.23 -6.11
N HIS A 147 24.04 -4.95 -6.22
CA HIS A 147 23.39 -5.58 -5.08
C HIS A 147 22.96 -7.01 -5.40
N HIS A 148 22.91 -7.85 -4.36
CA HIS A 148 22.29 -9.15 -4.41
C HIS A 148 20.79 -9.05 -4.07
N LEU A 149 20.04 -10.09 -4.41
CA LEU A 149 18.59 -10.12 -4.14
C LEU A 149 18.28 -9.89 -2.66
N ILE A 150 19.12 -10.40 -1.75
CA ILE A 150 18.93 -10.23 -0.32
C ILE A 150 19.06 -8.78 0.14
N ASP A 151 19.97 -8.01 -0.46
CA ASP A 151 20.19 -6.60 -0.15
C ASP A 151 18.98 -5.77 -0.58
N VAL A 152 18.45 -6.07 -1.77
CA VAL A 152 17.26 -5.44 -2.33
C VAL A 152 16.03 -5.77 -1.49
N ALA A 153 15.85 -7.03 -1.11
CA ALA A 153 14.76 -7.45 -0.24
C ALA A 153 14.86 -6.78 1.14
N GLY A 154 16.05 -6.76 1.74
CA GLY A 154 16.32 -6.12 3.02
C GLY A 154 16.06 -4.61 2.99
N GLY A 155 16.52 -3.91 1.94
CA GLY A 155 16.25 -2.48 1.76
C GLY A 155 14.77 -2.17 1.60
N PHE A 156 14.05 -3.00 0.85
CA PHE A 156 12.61 -2.82 0.68
C PHE A 156 11.84 -3.05 1.99
N ILE A 157 12.18 -4.09 2.75
CA ILE A 157 11.61 -4.36 4.09
C ILE A 157 11.92 -3.21 5.04
N MET A 158 13.16 -2.71 5.06
CA MET A 158 13.57 -1.59 5.91
C MET A 158 12.76 -0.32 5.60
N GLY A 159 12.63 0.04 4.32
CA GLY A 159 11.81 1.17 3.89
C GLY A 159 10.34 1.03 4.28
N TRP A 160 9.75 -0.16 4.10
CA TRP A 160 8.38 -0.44 4.54
C TRP A 160 8.23 -0.35 6.06
N ALA A 161 9.16 -0.94 6.82
CA ALA A 161 9.15 -0.94 8.27
C ALA A 161 9.24 0.48 8.83
N VAL A 162 10.11 1.33 8.29
CA VAL A 162 10.21 2.75 8.68
C VAL A 162 8.91 3.50 8.36
N ALA A 163 8.31 3.30 7.19
CA ALA A 163 7.03 3.93 6.85
C ALA A 163 5.90 3.48 7.79
N ALA A 164 5.92 2.22 8.24
CA ALA A 164 4.97 1.68 9.21
C ALA A 164 5.22 2.17 10.65
N LEU A 165 6.48 2.32 11.07
CA LEU A 165 6.85 2.80 12.41
C LEU A 165 6.65 4.32 12.56
N ILE A 166 6.81 5.07 11.47
CA ILE A 166 6.63 6.52 11.42
C ILE A 166 5.42 6.83 10.52
N PRO A 167 4.18 6.72 11.03
CA PRO A 167 2.97 6.96 10.24
C PRO A 167 2.78 8.43 9.88
N ASP A 168 2.00 8.67 8.82
CA ASP A 168 1.44 10.00 8.59
C ASP A 168 0.41 10.30 9.71
N PRO A 169 0.61 11.38 10.50
CA PRO A 169 -0.33 11.75 11.56
C PRO A 169 -1.74 12.09 11.03
N ARG A 170 -1.87 12.43 9.73
CA ARG A 170 -3.15 12.70 9.07
C ARG A 170 -3.94 11.41 8.79
N GLN A 171 -3.29 10.25 8.87
CA GLN A 171 -3.84 8.96 8.41
C GLN A 171 -3.48 7.82 9.37
N LEU A 172 -3.82 7.99 10.65
CA LEU A 172 -3.58 6.98 11.68
C LEU A 172 -4.40 5.68 11.50
N GLY A 173 -5.38 5.70 10.60
CA GLY A 173 -6.28 4.59 10.35
C GLY A 173 -7.22 4.33 11.54
N THR A 174 -7.72 3.10 11.63
CA THR A 174 -8.57 2.66 12.75
C THR A 174 -7.88 1.53 13.51
N ARG A 175 -8.32 1.30 14.76
CA ARG A 175 -7.82 0.22 15.61
C ARG A 175 -8.92 -0.73 16.03
N ASN A 176 -8.98 -1.89 15.37
CA ASN A 176 -9.96 -2.93 15.66
C ASN A 176 -9.35 -4.34 15.49
N PRO A 177 -8.74 -4.92 16.55
CA PRO A 177 -8.02 -6.18 16.43
C PRO A 177 -8.97 -7.38 16.29
N SER A 178 -8.52 -8.42 15.59
CA SER A 178 -9.22 -9.70 15.49
C SER A 178 -8.26 -10.87 15.57
N LYS A 179 -8.28 -11.57 16.71
CA LYS A 179 -7.46 -12.77 16.94
C LYS A 179 -7.74 -13.87 15.90
N LYS A 180 -9.01 -14.05 15.51
CA LYS A 180 -9.45 -15.06 14.54
C LYS A 180 -8.74 -14.90 13.19
N TYR A 181 -8.74 -13.68 12.64
CA TYR A 181 -8.11 -13.43 11.33
C TYR A 181 -6.59 -13.30 11.45
N ALA A 182 -6.08 -12.75 12.55
CA ALA A 182 -4.64 -12.75 12.83
C ALA A 182 -4.05 -14.17 12.80
N VAL A 183 -4.69 -15.13 13.47
CA VAL A 183 -4.25 -16.54 13.46
C VAL A 183 -4.38 -17.16 12.08
N ARG A 184 -5.48 -16.94 11.35
CA ARG A 184 -5.66 -17.50 10.00
C ARG A 184 -4.60 -17.03 9.00
N TYR A 185 -4.35 -15.72 8.95
CA TYR A 185 -3.29 -15.18 8.10
C TYR A 185 -1.90 -15.55 8.62
N GLY A 186 -1.71 -15.65 9.95
CA GLY A 186 -0.46 -16.12 10.55
C GLY A 186 -0.12 -17.56 10.17
N LEU A 187 -1.10 -18.47 10.22
CA LEU A 187 -0.94 -19.84 9.72
C LEU A 187 -0.60 -19.86 8.23
N GLY A 188 -1.28 -19.03 7.43
CA GLY A 188 -0.94 -18.86 6.02
C GLY A 188 0.51 -18.40 5.81
N ALA A 189 0.99 -17.45 6.62
CA ALA A 189 2.37 -16.98 6.58
C ALA A 189 3.37 -18.09 6.93
N VAL A 190 3.09 -18.90 7.95
CA VAL A 190 3.92 -20.05 8.34
C VAL A 190 3.95 -21.12 7.25
N VAL A 191 2.80 -21.48 6.69
CA VAL A 191 2.70 -22.48 5.61
C VAL A 191 3.45 -22.00 4.36
N CYS A 192 3.23 -20.76 3.91
CA CYS A 192 3.97 -20.19 2.79
C CYS A 192 5.48 -20.09 3.12
N GLY A 193 5.85 -19.72 4.34
CA GLY A 193 7.24 -19.67 4.78
C GLY A 193 7.93 -21.04 4.69
N ALA A 194 7.24 -22.10 5.13
CA ALA A 194 7.74 -23.48 5.01
C ALA A 194 7.89 -23.92 3.54
N LEU A 195 6.93 -23.57 2.68
CA LEU A 195 7.03 -23.81 1.24
C LEU A 195 8.16 -22.98 0.58
N GLY A 196 8.58 -21.88 1.22
CA GLY A 196 9.73 -21.06 0.83
C GLY A 196 11.05 -21.82 0.77
N PHE A 197 11.21 -22.88 1.58
CA PHE A 197 12.38 -23.76 1.53
C PHE A 197 12.42 -24.63 0.26
N ALA A 198 11.26 -24.94 -0.32
CA ALA A 198 11.18 -25.67 -1.59
C ALA A 198 11.28 -24.72 -2.80
N TRP A 199 10.65 -23.55 -2.72
CA TRP A 199 10.73 -22.53 -3.76
C TRP A 199 10.62 -21.12 -3.18
N ILE A 200 11.63 -20.30 -3.45
CA ILE A 200 11.72 -18.91 -2.95
C ILE A 200 10.51 -18.05 -3.30
N GLY A 201 9.77 -18.39 -4.36
CA GLY A 201 8.54 -17.70 -4.75
C GLY A 201 7.48 -17.64 -3.65
N PHE A 202 7.49 -18.58 -2.69
CA PHE A 202 6.56 -18.57 -1.56
C PHE A 202 6.92 -17.57 -0.44
N VAL A 203 8.11 -16.98 -0.46
CA VAL A 203 8.47 -15.91 0.49
C VAL A 203 7.55 -14.70 0.32
N TRP A 204 7.19 -14.36 -0.91
CA TRP A 204 6.31 -13.21 -1.19
C TRP A 204 4.90 -13.37 -0.58
N PRO A 205 4.14 -14.46 -0.82
CA PRO A 205 2.87 -14.66 -0.14
C PRO A 205 3.03 -14.85 1.37
N ALA A 206 4.15 -15.40 1.86
CA ALA A 206 4.43 -15.46 3.31
C ALA A 206 4.50 -14.06 3.93
N VAL A 207 5.25 -13.14 3.33
CA VAL A 207 5.35 -11.74 3.75
C VAL A 207 3.98 -11.05 3.67
N ALA A 208 3.25 -11.23 2.57
CA ALA A 208 1.92 -10.67 2.40
C ALA A 208 0.97 -11.12 3.53
N CYS A 209 0.93 -12.41 3.82
CA CYS A 209 0.13 -12.98 4.91
C CYS A 209 0.60 -12.47 6.27
N GLY A 210 1.92 -12.34 6.50
CA GLY A 210 2.48 -11.81 7.74
C GLY A 210 2.05 -10.36 8.01
N ILE A 211 2.09 -9.49 7.00
CA ILE A 211 1.63 -8.10 7.12
C ILE A 211 0.13 -8.04 7.45
N VAL A 212 -0.69 -8.84 6.77
CA VAL A 212 -2.14 -8.88 7.04
C VAL A 212 -2.41 -9.47 8.43
N ALA A 213 -1.69 -10.51 8.84
CA ALA A 213 -1.78 -11.09 10.18
C ALA A 213 -1.46 -10.04 11.25
N LEU A 214 -0.40 -9.24 11.06
CA LEU A 214 -0.02 -8.17 11.96
C LEU A 214 -1.08 -7.05 12.00
N ALA A 215 -1.65 -6.68 10.85
CA ALA A 215 -2.75 -5.73 10.77
C ALA A 215 -3.96 -6.19 11.59
N TYR A 216 -4.36 -7.47 11.49
CA TYR A 216 -5.44 -8.02 12.31
C TYR A 216 -5.04 -8.20 13.79
N ALA A 217 -3.79 -8.55 14.10
CA ALA A 217 -3.34 -8.75 15.47
C ALA A 217 -3.31 -7.43 16.26
N THR A 218 -2.77 -6.37 15.66
CA THR A 218 -2.71 -5.03 16.26
C THR A 218 -4.03 -4.26 16.12
N GLY A 219 -4.83 -4.64 15.12
CA GLY A 219 -6.03 -3.94 14.70
C GLY A 219 -5.78 -2.69 13.86
N LEU A 220 -4.52 -2.36 13.57
CA LEU A 220 -4.14 -1.10 12.90
C LEU A 220 -4.34 -1.21 11.38
N SER A 221 -5.43 -0.63 10.87
CA SER A 221 -5.74 -0.68 9.44
C SER A 221 -4.70 0.02 8.55
N ARG A 222 -3.98 1.00 9.11
CA ARG A 222 -2.87 1.70 8.43
C ARG A 222 -1.71 0.79 8.04
N LEU A 223 -1.54 -0.38 8.67
CA LEU A 223 -0.48 -1.33 8.29
C LEU A 223 -0.69 -1.92 6.88
N LEU A 224 -1.91 -1.86 6.35
CA LEU A 224 -2.19 -2.20 4.96
C LEU A 224 -1.76 -1.10 3.98
N GLY A 225 -1.36 0.07 4.49
CA GLY A 225 -0.70 1.12 3.73
C GLY A 225 -1.60 1.90 2.79
N LYS A 226 -2.92 1.95 3.05
CA LYS A 226 -3.85 2.77 2.25
C LYS A 226 -3.83 4.21 2.71
N GLU A 227 -3.45 5.10 1.79
CA GLU A 227 -3.33 6.53 1.97
C GLU A 227 -4.12 7.27 0.87
N ASN A 228 -4.96 8.24 1.24
CA ASN A 228 -5.81 9.00 0.31
C ASN A 228 -6.56 8.12 -0.72
N GLY A 229 -7.08 6.98 -0.27
CA GLY A 229 -7.81 6.05 -1.12
C GLY A 229 -6.96 5.14 -1.99
N THR A 230 -5.65 5.17 -1.87
CA THR A 230 -4.76 4.27 -2.62
C THR A 230 -3.73 3.63 -1.71
N LEU A 231 -3.47 2.35 -1.93
CA LEU A 231 -2.33 1.66 -1.34
C LEU A 231 -1.05 2.35 -1.79
N SER A 232 -0.15 2.57 -0.82
CA SER A 232 1.20 3.00 -1.13
C SER A 232 1.85 1.96 -2.05
N PRO A 233 2.68 2.37 -3.01
CA PRO A 233 3.26 1.42 -3.98
C PRO A 233 4.01 0.26 -3.32
N SER A 234 4.70 0.51 -2.20
CA SER A 234 5.36 -0.54 -1.42
C SER A 234 4.36 -1.50 -0.80
N ALA A 235 3.26 -1.01 -0.21
CA ALA A 235 2.21 -1.88 0.32
C ALA A 235 1.51 -2.66 -0.80
N GLU A 236 1.25 -2.04 -1.95
CA GLU A 236 0.66 -2.71 -3.11
C GLU A 236 1.54 -3.86 -3.62
N TRP A 237 2.87 -3.66 -3.65
CA TRP A 237 3.82 -4.72 -4.00
C TRP A 237 3.88 -5.82 -2.94
N CYS A 238 4.06 -5.49 -1.66
CA CYS A 238 4.07 -6.46 -0.56
C CYS A 238 2.81 -7.33 -0.56
N LEU A 239 1.64 -6.70 -0.74
CA LEU A 239 0.34 -7.35 -0.63
C LEU A 239 -0.14 -7.94 -1.96
N LEU A 240 0.62 -7.82 -3.05
CA LEU A 240 0.18 -8.22 -4.39
C LEU A 240 -0.38 -9.65 -4.45
N PRO A 241 0.24 -10.68 -3.85
CA PRO A 241 -0.32 -12.03 -3.87
C PRO A 241 -1.74 -12.09 -3.30
N ILE A 242 -2.00 -11.39 -2.18
CA ILE A 242 -3.31 -11.31 -1.55
C ILE A 242 -4.27 -10.47 -2.40
N LEU A 243 -3.80 -9.36 -2.96
CA LEU A 243 -4.61 -8.49 -3.83
C LEU A 243 -5.05 -9.21 -5.10
N LEU A 244 -4.22 -10.09 -5.67
CA LEU A 244 -4.58 -10.89 -6.84
C LEU A 244 -5.69 -11.89 -6.53
N VAL A 245 -5.55 -12.66 -5.44
CA VAL A 245 -6.59 -13.59 -4.98
C VAL A 245 -7.90 -12.84 -4.72
N ARG A 246 -7.81 -11.71 -4.01
CA ARG A 246 -8.97 -10.88 -3.68
C ARG A 246 -9.60 -10.25 -4.93
N GLY A 247 -8.80 -9.78 -5.88
CA GLY A 247 -9.28 -9.23 -7.15
C GLY A 247 -10.01 -10.29 -7.99
N TRP A 248 -9.52 -11.53 -7.99
CA TRP A 248 -10.19 -12.65 -8.64
C TRP A 248 -11.54 -12.96 -7.99
N VAL A 249 -11.60 -13.04 -6.65
CA VAL A 249 -12.86 -13.19 -5.91
C VAL A 249 -13.80 -12.02 -6.22
N GLN A 250 -13.32 -10.79 -6.15
CA GLN A 250 -14.11 -9.60 -6.44
C GLN A 250 -14.71 -9.64 -7.84
N LYS A 251 -13.94 -10.00 -8.88
CA LYS A 251 -14.44 -10.11 -10.27
C LYS A 251 -15.61 -11.09 -10.40
N LYS A 252 -15.61 -12.19 -9.64
CA LYS A 252 -16.75 -13.13 -9.62
C LYS A 252 -18.00 -12.52 -9.00
N TRP A 253 -17.84 -11.73 -7.94
CA TRP A 253 -18.94 -11.07 -7.24
C TRP A 253 -19.48 -9.83 -7.97
N LEU A 254 -18.62 -9.03 -8.61
CA LEU A 254 -19.01 -7.84 -9.39
C LEU A 254 -20.04 -8.17 -10.47
N LYS A 255 -19.97 -9.39 -11.04
CA LYS A 255 -20.91 -9.85 -12.08
C LYS A 255 -22.28 -10.26 -11.54
N ARG A 256 -22.39 -10.56 -10.25
CA ARG A 256 -23.58 -11.18 -9.65
C ARG A 256 -24.50 -10.17 -8.96
N LYS A 257 -23.99 -8.98 -8.64
CA LYS A 257 -24.67 -8.02 -7.76
C LYS A 257 -24.72 -6.62 -8.34
N PRO A 258 -25.81 -5.88 -8.11
CA PRO A 258 -25.88 -4.46 -8.44
C PRO A 258 -24.70 -3.72 -7.80
N GLY A 259 -24.22 -2.66 -8.46
CA GLY A 259 -23.08 -1.90 -7.96
C GLY A 259 -23.37 -1.19 -6.64
N TRP A 260 -24.60 -0.68 -6.51
CA TRP A 260 -25.11 0.06 -5.36
C TRP A 260 -26.64 -0.02 -5.33
N CYS A 261 -27.21 0.17 -4.14
CA CYS A 261 -28.64 0.32 -3.90
C CYS A 261 -28.88 1.63 -3.15
N GLU A 262 -29.94 2.35 -3.51
CA GLU A 262 -30.38 3.53 -2.76
C GLU A 262 -31.16 3.07 -1.54
N VAL A 263 -30.71 3.48 -0.35
CA VAL A 263 -31.35 3.12 0.91
C VAL A 263 -32.42 4.14 1.30
N THR A 264 -32.09 5.41 1.18
CA THR A 264 -32.96 6.57 1.41
C THR A 264 -32.69 7.58 0.28
N PRO A 265 -33.61 8.49 -0.08
CA PRO A 265 -33.36 9.47 -1.14
C PRO A 265 -32.03 10.21 -0.98
N GLY A 266 -31.12 10.01 -1.94
CA GLY A 266 -29.78 10.61 -1.99
C GLY A 266 -28.70 9.92 -1.15
N VAL A 267 -28.96 8.75 -0.56
CA VAL A 267 -27.95 7.92 0.11
C VAL A 267 -27.97 6.50 -0.47
N CYS A 268 -26.83 6.09 -1.00
CA CYS A 268 -26.62 4.76 -1.57
C CYS A 268 -25.56 4.00 -0.78
N PHE A 269 -25.74 2.68 -0.68
CA PHE A 269 -24.68 1.78 -0.20
C PHE A 269 -24.36 0.71 -1.25
N GLY A 270 -23.15 0.14 -1.20
CA GLY A 270 -22.82 -0.91 -2.16
C GLY A 270 -21.42 -1.48 -2.07
N ARG A 271 -21.10 -2.27 -3.10
CA ARG A 271 -19.78 -2.87 -3.31
C ARG A 271 -18.80 -1.84 -3.87
N ARG A 272 -17.50 -2.16 -3.84
CA ARG A 272 -16.52 -1.37 -4.57
C ARG A 272 -16.80 -1.50 -6.06
N VAL A 273 -17.11 -0.37 -6.70
CA VAL A 273 -17.45 -0.33 -8.13
C VAL A 273 -16.21 -0.36 -9.02
N THR A 274 -16.41 -0.68 -10.29
CA THR A 274 -15.40 -0.57 -11.34
C THR A 274 -15.10 0.89 -11.69
N ASP A 275 -13.98 1.17 -12.34
CA ASP A 275 -13.67 2.54 -12.78
C ASP A 275 -14.71 3.09 -13.75
N LYS A 276 -15.30 2.24 -14.60
CA LYS A 276 -16.38 2.63 -15.53
C LYS A 276 -17.65 3.04 -14.78
N GLU A 277 -18.08 2.22 -13.81
CA GLU A 277 -19.22 2.51 -12.94
C GLU A 277 -18.98 3.79 -12.11
N ALA A 278 -17.75 3.98 -11.61
CA ALA A 278 -17.38 5.17 -10.84
C ALA A 278 -17.51 6.45 -11.68
N VAL A 279 -17.02 6.44 -12.93
CA VAL A 279 -17.18 7.57 -13.86
C VAL A 279 -18.67 7.84 -14.12
N ALA A 280 -19.46 6.81 -14.42
CA ALA A 280 -20.88 6.95 -14.69
C ALA A 280 -21.63 7.56 -13.49
N MET A 281 -21.34 7.11 -12.27
CA MET A 281 -21.99 7.63 -11.06
C MET A 281 -21.64 9.09 -10.76
N VAL A 282 -20.36 9.48 -10.93
CA VAL A 282 -19.96 10.88 -10.79
C VAL A 282 -20.63 11.75 -11.85
N THR A 283 -20.67 11.29 -13.11
CA THR A 283 -21.34 12.03 -14.20
C THR A 283 -22.83 12.18 -13.96
N ALA A 284 -23.50 11.13 -13.46
CA ALA A 284 -24.93 11.17 -13.17
C ALA A 284 -25.30 12.05 -11.97
N ALA A 285 -24.39 12.22 -11.01
CA ALA A 285 -24.61 13.09 -9.86
C ALA A 285 -24.39 14.58 -10.18
N GLY A 286 -23.41 14.88 -11.03
CA GLY A 286 -22.93 16.25 -11.24
C GLY A 286 -21.55 16.47 -10.60
N PRO A 287 -20.67 17.32 -11.17
CA PRO A 287 -19.36 17.61 -10.59
C PRO A 287 -19.47 18.20 -9.19
N GLY A 288 -18.89 17.54 -8.18
CA GLY A 288 -18.91 18.01 -6.78
C GLY A 288 -20.19 17.66 -5.99
N ASP A 289 -21.19 17.07 -6.65
CA ASP A 289 -22.48 16.70 -6.04
C ASP A 289 -22.51 15.28 -5.47
N LEU A 290 -21.43 14.52 -5.67
CA LEU A 290 -21.24 13.19 -5.08
C LEU A 290 -20.23 13.25 -3.93
N ALA A 291 -20.62 12.74 -2.77
CA ALA A 291 -19.74 12.41 -1.68
C ALA A 291 -19.56 10.90 -1.59
N VAL A 292 -18.33 10.42 -1.41
CA VAL A 292 -18.00 9.00 -1.36
C VAL A 292 -17.31 8.68 -0.04
N LEU A 293 -17.90 7.75 0.72
CA LEU A 293 -17.31 7.17 1.92
C LEU A 293 -16.80 5.75 1.62
N ASP A 294 -15.48 5.62 1.52
CA ASP A 294 -14.81 4.34 1.30
C ASP A 294 -14.42 3.71 2.64
N LEU A 295 -15.05 2.57 2.98
CA LEU A 295 -14.80 1.84 4.23
C LEU A 295 -13.65 0.82 4.13
N THR A 296 -13.01 0.68 2.97
CA THR A 296 -11.96 -0.31 2.74
C THR A 296 -10.59 0.20 3.19
N ALA A 297 -9.83 -0.63 3.89
CA ALA A 297 -8.42 -0.40 4.21
C ALA A 297 -7.48 -1.06 3.19
N GLU A 298 -8.00 -2.04 2.45
CA GLU A 298 -7.18 -3.06 1.78
C GLU A 298 -7.19 -2.95 0.24
N THR A 299 -7.90 -1.96 -0.33
CA THR A 299 -8.09 -1.79 -1.79
C THR A 299 -7.97 -0.35 -2.23
N ASN A 300 -7.50 -0.16 -3.46
CA ASN A 300 -7.55 1.14 -4.13
C ASN A 300 -8.99 1.53 -4.47
N ALA A 301 -9.33 2.79 -4.18
CA ALA A 301 -10.53 3.44 -4.66
C ALA A 301 -10.41 3.77 -6.15
N PRO A 302 -11.52 3.71 -6.91
CA PRO A 302 -11.57 4.19 -8.28
C PRO A 302 -11.05 5.63 -8.42
N THR A 303 -10.30 5.91 -9.49
CA THR A 303 -9.68 7.23 -9.69
C THR A 303 -10.72 8.34 -9.82
N ALA A 304 -11.86 8.07 -10.46
CA ALA A 304 -12.94 9.05 -10.63
C ALA A 304 -13.48 9.57 -9.29
N PHE A 305 -13.58 8.73 -8.25
CA PHE A 305 -14.03 9.19 -6.93
C PHE A 305 -13.01 10.12 -6.29
N ARG A 306 -11.72 9.77 -6.37
CA ARG A 306 -10.66 10.56 -5.74
C ARG A 306 -10.47 11.93 -6.39
N GLU A 307 -10.73 12.03 -7.70
CA GLU A 307 -10.47 13.26 -8.46
C GLU A 307 -11.69 14.14 -8.69
N LYS A 308 -12.91 13.57 -8.64
CA LYS A 308 -14.14 14.28 -9.06
C LYS A 308 -15.27 14.26 -8.03
N ALA A 309 -15.13 13.54 -6.93
CA ALA A 309 -16.10 13.47 -5.85
C ALA A 309 -15.50 13.99 -4.54
N PHE A 310 -16.36 14.34 -3.57
CA PHE A 310 -15.92 14.58 -2.20
C PHE A 310 -15.60 13.23 -1.54
N TYR A 311 -14.33 12.82 -1.64
CA TYR A 311 -13.88 11.51 -1.22
C TYR A 311 -13.33 11.50 0.21
N ARG A 312 -13.82 10.58 1.04
CA ARG A 312 -13.27 10.28 2.36
C ARG A 312 -13.06 8.79 2.53
N ASN A 313 -11.90 8.41 3.06
CA ASN A 313 -11.61 7.03 3.44
C ASN A 313 -11.70 6.87 4.96
N LEU A 314 -12.56 5.96 5.41
CA LEU A 314 -12.58 5.45 6.79
C LEU A 314 -12.06 4.00 6.73
N PRO A 315 -10.75 3.76 6.87
CA PRO A 315 -10.17 2.44 6.61
C PRO A 315 -10.52 1.46 7.74
N LEU A 316 -11.48 0.56 7.47
CA LEU A 316 -11.91 -0.50 8.38
C LEU A 316 -11.38 -1.85 7.89
N LEU A 317 -10.84 -2.67 8.80
CA LEU A 317 -10.43 -4.04 8.49
C LEU A 317 -11.66 -4.88 8.10
N ASP A 318 -11.49 -5.76 7.11
CA ASP A 318 -12.58 -6.58 6.59
C ASP A 318 -13.00 -7.66 7.61
N LEU A 319 -14.28 -8.03 7.61
CA LEU A 319 -14.85 -9.07 8.47
C LEU A 319 -14.72 -8.83 10.00
N VAL A 320 -14.31 -7.64 10.42
CA VAL A 320 -14.29 -7.25 11.83
C VAL A 320 -15.55 -6.45 12.15
N PRO A 321 -16.30 -6.77 13.22
CA PRO A 321 -17.46 -5.99 13.66
C PRO A 321 -17.10 -4.52 13.88
N LEU A 322 -17.94 -3.60 13.44
CA LEU A 322 -17.71 -2.16 13.60
C LEU A 322 -17.92 -1.75 15.06
N LYS A 323 -17.11 -0.81 15.52
CA LYS A 323 -17.29 -0.17 16.83
C LYS A 323 -18.26 1.02 16.73
N PRO A 324 -18.94 1.39 17.83
CA PRO A 324 -19.87 2.52 17.85
C PRO A 324 -19.25 3.83 17.33
N GLU A 325 -17.99 4.11 17.66
CA GLU A 325 -17.32 5.35 17.22
C GLU A 325 -17.06 5.35 15.71
N GLN A 326 -16.88 4.16 15.10
CA GLN A 326 -16.70 4.02 13.66
C GLN A 326 -18.02 4.20 12.91
N ILE A 327 -19.11 3.73 13.52
CA ILE A 327 -20.47 3.94 13.02
C ILE A 327 -20.82 5.42 13.08
N GLU A 328 -20.63 6.08 14.22
CA GLU A 328 -20.90 7.53 14.36
C GLU A 328 -20.03 8.36 13.40
N ALA A 329 -18.75 8.02 13.22
CA ALA A 329 -17.89 8.72 12.25
C ALA A 329 -18.40 8.59 10.80
N ALA A 330 -18.97 7.44 10.44
CA ALA A 330 -19.58 7.24 9.13
C ALA A 330 -20.90 7.99 8.99
N LEU A 331 -21.76 7.91 10.00
CA LEU A 331 -23.06 8.59 10.04
C LEU A 331 -22.90 10.11 10.03
N GLY A 332 -21.99 10.65 10.83
CA GLY A 332 -21.65 12.08 10.84
C GLY A 332 -21.19 12.59 9.47
N PHE A 333 -20.43 11.78 8.72
CA PHE A 333 -20.09 12.10 7.33
C PHE A 333 -21.34 12.15 6.44
N ILE A 334 -22.23 11.15 6.53
CA ILE A 334 -23.47 11.14 5.72
C ILE A 334 -24.31 12.38 6.06
N ARG A 335 -24.51 12.68 7.34
CA ARG A 335 -25.25 13.84 7.85
C ARG A 335 -24.71 15.16 7.29
N GLU A 336 -23.41 15.38 7.43
CA GLU A 336 -22.72 16.58 6.93
C GLU A 336 -22.89 16.75 5.42
N GLN A 337 -22.66 15.68 4.66
CA GLN A 337 -22.69 15.76 3.19
C GLN A 337 -24.12 15.90 2.66
N ARG A 338 -25.11 15.26 3.30
CA ARG A 338 -26.53 15.44 2.96
C ARG A 338 -27.03 16.85 3.28
N ALA A 339 -26.58 17.45 4.37
CA ALA A 339 -26.90 18.85 4.69
C ALA A 339 -26.37 19.83 3.64
N LEU A 340 -25.27 19.48 2.95
CA LEU A 340 -24.73 20.23 1.81
C LEU A 340 -25.43 19.90 0.47
N GLY A 341 -26.50 19.12 0.47
CA GLY A 341 -27.26 18.74 -0.72
C GLY A 341 -26.63 17.64 -1.59
N ARG A 342 -25.47 17.10 -1.20
CA ARG A 342 -24.76 16.08 -1.99
C ARG A 342 -25.44 14.71 -1.89
N ARG A 343 -25.35 13.92 -2.96
CA ARG A 343 -25.63 12.48 -2.90
C ARG A 343 -24.48 11.77 -2.21
N VAL A 344 -24.78 10.79 -1.37
CA VAL A 344 -23.75 10.06 -0.61
C VAL A 344 -23.70 8.61 -1.06
N PHE A 345 -22.50 8.13 -1.40
CA PHE A 345 -22.26 6.72 -1.68
C PHE A 345 -21.31 6.12 -0.62
N VAL A 346 -21.81 5.15 0.14
CA VAL A 346 -21.05 4.41 1.15
C VAL A 346 -20.71 3.03 0.62
N HIS A 347 -19.43 2.71 0.50
CA HIS A 347 -19.06 1.39 -0.02
C HIS A 347 -18.02 0.66 0.83
N CYS A 348 -18.10 -0.65 0.82
CA CYS A 348 -17.03 -1.53 1.26
C CYS A 348 -16.59 -2.42 0.09
N GLN A 349 -15.90 -3.54 0.35
CA GLN A 349 -15.42 -4.38 -0.74
C GLN A 349 -16.55 -5.07 -1.51
N LEU A 350 -17.42 -5.81 -0.81
CA LEU A 350 -18.50 -6.60 -1.40
C LEU A 350 -19.90 -6.00 -1.20
N GLY A 351 -20.04 -4.96 -0.38
CA GLY A 351 -21.34 -4.34 -0.10
C GLY A 351 -22.19 -5.06 0.95
N LEU A 352 -21.73 -6.21 1.47
CA LEU A 352 -22.60 -7.14 2.22
C LEU A 352 -22.57 -6.97 3.75
N GLN A 353 -21.54 -6.34 4.31
CA GLN A 353 -21.38 -6.23 5.77
C GLN A 353 -21.16 -4.79 6.19
N ARG A 354 -19.93 -4.26 6.03
CA ARG A 354 -19.54 -2.93 6.54
C ARG A 354 -20.47 -1.80 6.05
N SER A 355 -20.66 -1.65 4.74
CA SER A 355 -21.52 -0.61 4.17
C SER A 355 -23.01 -0.84 4.42
N ALA A 356 -23.46 -2.11 4.42
CA ALA A 356 -24.84 -2.47 4.72
C ALA A 356 -25.20 -2.16 6.18
N LEU A 357 -24.28 -2.39 7.13
CA LEU A 357 -24.46 -2.03 8.52
C LEU A 357 -24.60 -0.51 8.69
N ILE A 358 -23.73 0.27 8.06
CA ILE A 358 -23.85 1.73 8.06
C ILE A 358 -25.18 2.18 7.45
N ALA A 359 -25.63 1.55 6.37
CA ALA A 359 -26.92 1.86 5.75
C ALA A 359 -28.09 1.57 6.70
N ALA A 360 -28.07 0.44 7.43
CA ALA A 360 -29.10 0.12 8.41
C ALA A 360 -29.15 1.14 9.55
N HIS A 361 -27.99 1.58 10.06
CA HIS A 361 -27.95 2.65 11.07
C HIS A 361 -28.45 4.00 10.51
N TRP A 362 -28.13 4.31 9.25
CA TRP A 362 -28.61 5.53 8.61
C TRP A 362 -30.12 5.55 8.45
N VAL A 363 -30.77 4.43 8.13
CA VAL A 363 -32.23 4.30 8.04
C VAL A 363 -32.92 4.67 9.35
N VAL A 364 -32.31 4.26 10.48
CA VAL A 364 -32.83 4.62 11.81
C VAL A 364 -32.63 6.11 12.07
N GLU A 365 -31.44 6.64 11.76
CA GLU A 365 -31.11 8.04 12.00
C GLU A 365 -31.90 9.02 11.12
N SER A 366 -32.21 8.64 9.88
CA SER A 366 -33.03 9.44 8.97
C SER A 366 -34.51 9.48 9.37
N GLY A 367 -34.90 8.73 10.41
CA GLY A 367 -36.27 8.69 10.92
C GLY A 367 -37.23 7.84 10.07
N GLU A 368 -36.73 7.01 9.15
CA GLU A 368 -37.61 6.11 8.37
C GLU A 368 -38.18 4.97 9.24
N THR A 369 -37.47 4.60 10.30
CA THR A 369 -37.95 3.69 11.35
C THR A 369 -37.22 3.96 12.66
N VAL A 370 -37.85 3.66 13.80
CA VAL A 370 -37.21 3.68 15.13
C VAL A 370 -36.62 2.32 15.52
N ASP A 371 -36.98 1.26 14.78
CA ASP A 371 -36.55 -0.11 15.04
C ASP A 371 -35.39 -0.52 14.12
N VAL A 372 -34.28 -0.95 14.75
CA VAL A 372 -33.07 -1.45 14.10
C VAL A 372 -33.35 -2.74 13.33
N GLU A 373 -34.21 -3.63 13.83
CA GLU A 373 -34.54 -4.88 13.15
C GLU A 373 -35.27 -4.60 11.83
N LEU A 374 -36.18 -3.63 11.83
CA LEU A 374 -36.87 -3.19 10.62
C LEU A 374 -35.92 -2.54 9.62
N ALA A 375 -34.95 -1.76 10.10
CA ALA A 375 -33.91 -1.17 9.25
C ALA A 375 -33.01 -2.24 8.61
N VAL A 376 -32.60 -3.25 9.36
CA VAL A 376 -31.84 -4.40 8.83
C VAL A 376 -32.65 -5.17 7.80
N LYS A 377 -33.95 -5.41 8.07
CA LYS A 377 -34.85 -6.06 7.12
C LYS A 377 -34.94 -5.26 5.82
N ARG A 378 -35.09 -3.93 5.91
CA ARG A 378 -35.15 -3.06 4.73
C ARG A 378 -33.87 -3.14 3.89
N VAL A 379 -32.71 -3.13 4.53
CA VAL A 379 -31.43 -3.30 3.84
C VAL A 379 -31.32 -4.68 3.17
N ARG A 380 -31.82 -5.75 3.80
CA ARG A 380 -31.87 -7.11 3.22
C ARG A 380 -32.88 -7.23 2.07
N GLU A 381 -33.95 -6.44 2.05
CA GLU A 381 -34.86 -6.37 0.89
C GLU A 381 -34.16 -5.76 -0.34
N LEU A 382 -33.27 -4.79 -0.13
CA LEU A 382 -32.49 -4.16 -1.19
C LEU A 382 -31.32 -5.03 -1.66
N GLU A 383 -30.70 -5.78 -0.75
CA GLU A 383 -29.61 -6.72 -1.06
C GLU A 383 -29.75 -8.00 -0.19
N PRO A 384 -30.33 -9.08 -0.74
CA PRO A 384 -30.62 -10.31 0.00
C PRO A 384 -29.39 -11.03 0.58
N ASP A 385 -28.18 -10.81 0.04
CA ASP A 385 -26.96 -11.47 0.50
C ASP A 385 -26.28 -10.74 1.67
N VAL A 386 -26.90 -9.68 2.22
CA VAL A 386 -26.37 -8.92 3.35
C VAL A 386 -26.18 -9.81 4.59
N VAL A 387 -25.01 -9.68 5.22
CA VAL A 387 -24.57 -10.44 6.40
C VAL A 387 -24.31 -9.48 7.56
N ILE A 388 -25.38 -8.91 8.11
CA ILE A 388 -25.36 -8.02 9.29
C ILE A 388 -26.35 -8.49 10.34
#